data_AF-A0A1D7Y5Z7-F1
#
_entry.id   AF-A0A1D7Y5Z7-F1
#
_cell.length_a   1.000
_cell.length_b   1.000
_cell.length_c   1.000
_cell.angle_alpha   90.00
_cell.angle_beta   90.00
_cell.angle_gamma   90.00
#
_symmetry.space_group_name_H-M   'P 1'
#
loop_
_entity.id
_entity.type
_entity.pdbx_description
1 polymer ?
#
loop_
_entity_poly.entity_id
_entity_poly.type
_entity_poly.pdbx_seq_one_letter_code
_entity_poly.pdbx_strand_id
1 'polypeptide(L)'
;MTNRVSRIRGTAAQTNLPPAPDRSAPDPQISPGPGTQSVRTVLGEDGYRRLTDQCLRRGTALGALASLVQDTAREADRLHGKLRRHATQVRDRLGDVINPRLDAAFGPVTGLLASTGHISDLHADRFAQQMNQLVLVLESYQAAVRHPGNVTNRS
;
A
#
# COMPACT_ATOMS: atom_id res chain seq x y z
N MET A 1 6.71 -62.17 -10.98
CA MET A 1 6.03 -61.35 -11.99
C MET A 1 4.75 -60.78 -11.37
N THR A 2 4.51 -59.50 -11.65
CA THR A 2 3.23 -58.76 -11.61
C THR A 2 2.51 -58.41 -10.29
N ASN A 3 2.36 -57.08 -10.16
CA ASN A 3 1.52 -56.26 -9.30
C ASN A 3 -0.02 -56.47 -9.43
N ARG A 4 -0.73 -55.79 -8.51
CA ARG A 4 -2.14 -55.32 -8.47
C ARG A 4 -3.04 -56.19 -7.56
N VAL A 5 -3.91 -55.66 -6.70
CA VAL A 5 -4.90 -54.60 -6.93
C VAL A 5 -5.27 -53.85 -5.62
N SER A 6 -5.20 -52.53 -5.70
CA SER A 6 -6.04 -51.47 -5.12
C SER A 6 -7.29 -51.84 -4.29
N ARG A 7 -7.47 -51.20 -3.13
CA ARG A 7 -8.71 -50.45 -2.80
C ARG A 7 -8.48 -49.48 -1.64
N ILE A 8 -8.20 -48.22 -1.97
CA ILE A 8 -8.18 -47.10 -1.02
C ILE A 8 -9.63 -46.71 -0.73
N ARG A 9 -10.01 -46.81 0.54
CA ARG A 9 -11.26 -46.31 1.12
C ARG A 9 -11.02 -44.84 1.47
N GLY A 10 -11.69 -43.94 0.75
CA GLY A 10 -11.63 -42.50 1.02
C GLY A 10 -12.43 -42.13 2.26
N THR A 11 -11.75 -41.67 3.31
CA THR A 11 -12.31 -40.86 4.38
C THR A 11 -11.26 -39.87 4.89
N ALA A 12 -11.60 -38.59 4.76
CA ALA A 12 -11.17 -37.45 5.58
C ALA A 12 -9.67 -37.24 5.86
N ALA A 13 -9.10 -36.21 5.23
CA ALA A 13 -8.16 -35.29 5.88
C ALA A 13 -8.14 -33.98 5.08
N GLN A 14 -9.02 -33.05 5.46
CA GLN A 14 -9.01 -31.66 5.03
C GLN A 14 -7.66 -31.07 5.44
N THR A 15 -6.81 -30.86 4.45
CA THR A 15 -5.45 -30.36 4.61
C THR A 15 -5.50 -28.92 5.10
N ASN A 16 -4.89 -28.67 6.26
CA ASN A 16 -4.43 -27.36 6.70
C ASN A 16 -3.60 -26.72 5.58
N LEU A 17 -4.18 -25.81 4.80
CA LEU A 17 -3.42 -24.84 4.02
C LEU A 17 -3.52 -23.49 4.71
N PRO A 18 -2.40 -22.80 5.00
CA PRO A 18 -2.46 -21.40 5.40
C PRO A 18 -3.09 -20.60 4.25
N PRO A 19 -3.93 -19.59 4.54
CA PRO A 19 -4.50 -18.75 3.50
C PRO A 19 -3.36 -18.10 2.71
N ALA A 20 -3.38 -18.28 1.39
CA ALA A 20 -2.44 -17.64 0.49
C ALA A 20 -2.46 -16.12 0.73
N PRO A 21 -1.32 -15.41 0.60
CA PRO A 21 -1.33 -13.97 0.71
C PRO A 21 -2.27 -13.41 -0.35
N ASP A 22 -3.28 -12.65 0.09
CA ASP A 22 -4.22 -11.93 -0.76
C ASP A 22 -3.45 -11.26 -1.90
N ARG A 23 -3.50 -11.88 -3.07
CA ARG A 23 -3.00 -11.26 -4.29
C ARG A 23 -3.87 -10.03 -4.48
N SER A 24 -3.23 -8.88 -4.26
CA SER A 24 -3.80 -7.57 -4.43
C SER A 24 -4.45 -7.49 -5.81
N ALA A 25 -5.78 -7.61 -5.85
CA ALA A 25 -6.53 -7.27 -7.04
C ALA A 25 -6.27 -5.78 -7.33
N PRO A 26 -5.80 -5.41 -8.54
CA PRO A 26 -5.78 -4.02 -8.94
C PRO A 26 -7.25 -3.58 -9.11
N ASP A 27 -7.69 -2.65 -8.28
CA ASP A 27 -9.02 -2.06 -8.36
C ASP A 27 -9.10 -1.20 -9.65
N PRO A 28 -10.03 -1.47 -10.58
CA PRO A 28 -10.13 -0.76 -11.83
C PRO A 28 -10.85 0.59 -11.62
N GLN A 29 -10.19 1.69 -11.97
CA GLN A 29 -10.66 3.09 -11.90
C GLN A 29 -10.71 3.72 -10.50
N ILE A 30 -9.61 3.68 -9.74
CA ILE A 30 -9.42 4.64 -8.65
C ILE A 30 -8.69 5.86 -9.22
N SER A 31 -9.28 7.06 -9.04
CA SER A 31 -8.57 8.33 -9.09
C SER A 31 -7.19 8.18 -8.41
N PRO A 32 -6.10 8.78 -8.93
CA PRO A 32 -4.76 8.58 -8.38
C PRO A 32 -4.78 8.74 -6.86
N GLY A 33 -4.14 7.80 -6.16
CA GLY A 33 -4.02 7.88 -4.71
C GLY A 33 -3.27 9.15 -4.28
N PRO A 34 -3.32 9.49 -2.98
CA PRO A 34 -2.78 10.76 -2.47
C PRO A 34 -1.28 10.95 -2.76
N GLY A 35 -0.49 9.87 -2.79
CA GLY A 35 0.92 9.90 -3.17
C GLY A 35 1.10 10.28 -4.64
N THR A 36 0.48 9.54 -5.56
CA THR A 36 0.55 9.84 -7.00
C THR A 36 0.00 11.23 -7.31
N GLN A 37 -1.10 11.62 -6.68
CA GLN A 37 -1.70 12.94 -6.86
C GLN A 37 -0.79 14.07 -6.36
N SER A 38 -0.06 13.86 -5.26
CA SER A 38 0.91 14.82 -4.76
C SER A 38 2.06 15.03 -5.74
N VAL A 39 2.60 13.95 -6.33
CA VAL A 39 3.64 14.05 -7.36
C VAL A 39 3.15 14.86 -8.56
N ARG A 40 1.95 14.58 -9.06
CA ARG A 40 1.35 15.32 -10.18
C ARG A 40 1.11 16.80 -9.85
N THR A 41 0.69 17.09 -8.62
CA THR A 41 0.45 18.46 -8.16
C THR A 41 1.76 19.25 -8.10
N VAL A 42 2.83 18.64 -7.58
CA VAL A 42 4.12 19.30 -7.38
C VAL A 42 4.92 19.45 -8.68
N LEU A 43 4.88 18.44 -9.56
CA LEU A 43 5.66 18.45 -10.81
C LEU A 43 4.88 18.96 -12.03
N GLY A 44 3.55 19.04 -11.93
CA GLY A 44 2.68 19.16 -13.09
C GLY A 44 2.64 17.87 -13.92
N GLU A 45 1.70 17.79 -14.85
CA GLU A 45 1.51 16.59 -15.69
C GLU A 45 2.72 16.30 -16.58
N ASP A 46 3.34 17.34 -17.15
CA ASP A 46 4.55 17.20 -17.96
C ASP A 46 5.77 16.75 -17.15
N GLY A 47 5.90 17.26 -15.91
CA GLY A 47 6.95 16.82 -14.99
C GLY A 47 6.75 15.38 -14.54
N TYR A 48 5.51 14.96 -14.31
CA TYR A 48 5.15 13.57 -14.00
C TYR A 48 5.49 12.61 -15.16
N ARG A 49 5.22 13.01 -16.41
CA ARG A 49 5.62 12.25 -17.61
C ARG A 49 7.14 12.11 -17.71
N ARG A 50 7.86 13.22 -17.58
CA ARG A 50 9.34 13.22 -17.59
C ARG A 50 9.93 12.36 -16.48
N LEU A 51 9.34 12.40 -15.29
CA LEU A 51 9.74 11.53 -14.18
C LEU A 51 9.59 10.06 -14.55
N THR A 52 8.46 9.71 -15.17
CA THR A 52 8.20 8.33 -15.64
C THR A 52 9.22 7.89 -16.69
N ASP A 53 9.57 8.77 -17.62
CA ASP A 53 10.62 8.51 -18.63
C ASP A 53 12.01 8.36 -18.00
N GLN A 54 12.31 9.14 -16.96
CA GLN A 54 13.59 9.07 -16.24
C GLN A 54 13.75 7.79 -15.42
N CYS A 55 12.66 7.20 -14.91
CA CYS A 55 12.70 5.88 -14.27
C CYS A 55 13.26 4.78 -15.21
N LEU A 56 13.11 4.95 -16.53
CA LEU A 56 13.63 4.00 -17.52
C LEU A 56 15.15 4.12 -17.70
N ARG A 57 15.77 5.23 -17.28
CA ARG A 57 17.22 5.50 -17.40
C ARG A 57 18.00 4.87 -16.24
N ARG A 58 18.05 3.53 -16.24
CA ARG A 58 18.78 2.72 -15.25
C ARG A 58 20.27 3.10 -15.21
N GLY A 59 20.87 3.05 -14.02
CA GLY A 59 22.29 3.33 -13.81
C GLY A 59 22.66 4.81 -13.71
N THR A 60 21.69 5.73 -13.78
CA THR A 60 21.92 7.16 -13.54
C THR A 60 21.43 7.56 -12.15
N ALA A 61 22.12 8.49 -11.48
CA ALA A 61 21.68 9.03 -10.18
C ALA A 61 20.29 9.66 -10.29
N LEU A 62 20.01 10.36 -11.40
CA LEU A 62 18.70 10.96 -11.65
C LEU A 62 17.61 9.90 -11.88
N GLY A 63 17.90 8.81 -12.59
CA GLY A 63 16.95 7.69 -12.76
C GLY A 63 16.68 6.93 -11.47
N ALA A 64 17.68 6.78 -10.61
CA ALA A 64 17.52 6.21 -9.27
C ALA A 64 16.63 7.11 -8.38
N LEU A 65 16.84 8.43 -8.42
CA LEU A 65 15.99 9.40 -7.71
C LEU A 65 14.56 9.40 -8.25
N ALA A 66 14.37 9.36 -9.57
CA ALA A 66 13.04 9.26 -10.19
C ALA A 66 12.30 7.99 -9.75
N SER A 67 13.01 6.85 -9.73
CA SER A 67 12.46 5.58 -9.27
C SER A 67 12.08 5.64 -7.80
N LEU A 68 12.93 6.24 -6.96
CA LEU A 68 12.64 6.41 -5.53
C LEU A 68 11.38 7.27 -5.31
N VAL A 69 11.23 8.40 -6.01
CA VAL A 69 9.99 9.20 -5.94
C VAL A 69 8.77 8.35 -6.29
N GLN A 70 8.84 7.58 -7.38
CA GLN A 70 7.71 6.78 -7.85
C GLN A 70 7.36 5.65 -6.87
N ASP A 71 8.35 4.99 -6.29
CA ASP A 71 8.14 3.92 -5.32
C ASP A 71 7.61 4.47 -3.98
N THR A 72 8.13 5.61 -3.52
CA THR A 72 7.63 6.29 -2.32
C THR A 72 6.17 6.72 -2.49
N ALA A 73 5.79 7.25 -3.65
CA ALA A 73 4.42 7.63 -3.97
C ALA A 73 3.48 6.40 -4.03
N ARG A 74 3.93 5.30 -4.66
CA ARG A 74 3.16 4.05 -4.72
C ARG A 74 2.95 3.42 -3.35
N GLU A 75 3.96 3.44 -2.48
CA GLU A 75 3.79 2.91 -1.12
C GLU A 75 2.87 3.80 -0.29
N ALA A 76 2.90 5.14 -0.47
CA ALA A 76 1.90 6.03 0.15
C ALA A 76 0.48 5.68 -0.31
N ASP A 77 0.27 5.46 -1.61
CA ASP A 77 -1.03 5.04 -2.16
C ASP A 77 -1.48 3.69 -1.61
N ARG A 78 -0.55 2.74 -1.47
CA ARG A 78 -0.82 1.43 -0.87
C ARG A 78 -1.22 1.54 0.59
N LEU A 79 -0.53 2.34 1.38
CA LEU A 79 -0.85 2.59 2.80
C LEU A 79 -2.20 3.27 2.95
N HIS A 80 -2.49 4.26 2.10
CA HIS A 80 -3.80 4.90 2.04
C HIS A 80 -4.92 3.90 1.71
N GLY A 81 -4.68 3.01 0.74
CA GLY A 81 -5.62 1.93 0.41
C GLY A 81 -5.87 0.99 1.59
N LYS A 82 -4.84 0.62 2.35
CA LYS A 82 -4.97 -0.21 3.57
C LYS A 82 -5.78 0.51 4.65
N LEU A 83 -5.50 1.79 4.89
CA LEU A 83 -6.26 2.62 5.82
C LEU A 83 -7.74 2.67 5.47
N ARG A 84 -8.06 2.91 4.19
CA ARG A 84 -9.46 2.94 3.73
C ARG A 84 -10.17 1.61 3.94
N ARG A 85 -9.53 0.49 3.59
CA ARG A 85 -10.12 -0.84 3.82
C ARG A 85 -10.34 -1.14 5.29
N HIS A 86 -9.37 -0.78 6.14
CA HIS A 86 -9.50 -0.97 7.57
C HIS A 86 -10.63 -0.13 8.15
N ALA A 87 -10.71 1.16 7.79
CA ALA A 87 -11.80 2.04 8.20
C ALA A 87 -13.18 1.51 7.77
N THR A 88 -13.30 0.99 6.53
CA THR A 88 -14.53 0.33 6.07
C THR A 88 -14.86 -0.89 6.93
N GLN A 89 -13.89 -1.77 7.17
CA GLN A 89 -14.10 -2.97 7.98
C GLN A 89 -14.51 -2.65 9.43
N VAL A 90 -13.92 -1.62 10.03
CA VAL A 90 -14.28 -1.14 11.37
C VAL A 90 -15.69 -0.57 11.38
N ARG A 91 -16.05 0.24 10.37
CA ARG A 91 -17.41 0.77 10.23
C ARG A 91 -18.45 -0.34 10.08
N ASP A 92 -18.15 -1.36 9.28
CA ASP A 92 -19.08 -2.47 9.04
C ASP A 92 -19.28 -3.29 10.33
N ARG A 93 -18.19 -3.61 11.06
CA ARG A 93 -18.26 -4.27 12.38
C ARG A 93 -19.00 -3.44 13.42
N LEU A 94 -18.82 -2.12 13.41
CA LEU A 94 -19.54 -1.22 14.29
C LEU A 94 -21.04 -1.19 13.95
N GLY A 95 -21.39 -1.23 12.66
CA GLY A 95 -22.75 -1.38 12.19
C GLY A 95 -23.41 -2.67 12.69
N ASP A 96 -22.68 -3.78 12.69
CA ASP A 96 -23.16 -5.06 13.21
C ASP A 96 -23.36 -5.05 14.73
N VAL A 97 -22.45 -4.41 15.48
CA VAL A 97 -22.51 -4.30 16.95
C VAL A 97 -23.61 -3.34 17.43
N ILE A 98 -23.87 -2.27 16.67
CA ILE A 98 -24.91 -1.28 17.01
C ILE A 98 -26.31 -1.73 16.55
N ASN A 99 -26.41 -2.81 15.75
CA ASN A 99 -27.69 -3.29 15.24
C ASN A 99 -28.60 -3.80 16.39
N PRO A 100 -29.71 -3.11 16.71
CA PRO A 100 -30.55 -3.42 17.86
C PRO A 100 -31.36 -4.73 17.73
N ARG A 101 -31.22 -5.43 16.59
CA ARG A 101 -31.85 -6.74 16.32
C ARG A 101 -30.95 -7.92 16.62
N LEU A 102 -29.66 -7.69 16.92
CA LEU A 102 -28.72 -8.74 17.33
C LEU A 102 -28.63 -8.74 18.87
N ASP A 103 -28.66 -9.94 19.41
CA ASP A 103 -28.95 -10.31 20.79
C ASP A 103 -28.12 -9.56 21.85
N ALA A 104 -28.69 -9.41 23.05
CA ALA A 104 -28.15 -8.63 24.18
C ALA A 104 -26.88 -9.21 24.85
N ALA A 105 -26.11 -10.03 24.14
CA ALA A 105 -24.78 -10.46 24.53
C ALA A 105 -23.74 -9.43 24.06
N PHE A 106 -23.84 -8.20 24.59
CA PHE A 106 -22.81 -7.18 24.43
C PHE A 106 -21.50 -7.68 25.07
N GLY A 107 -20.67 -8.37 24.29
CA GLY A 107 -19.24 -8.47 24.57
C GLY A 107 -18.66 -7.05 24.68
N PRO A 108 -17.57 -6.82 25.44
CA PRO A 108 -17.09 -5.48 25.75
C PRO A 108 -16.68 -4.74 24.47
N VAL A 109 -17.61 -3.95 23.93
CA VAL A 109 -17.46 -3.10 22.74
C VAL A 109 -16.29 -2.14 22.90
N THR A 110 -15.99 -1.76 24.14
CA THR A 110 -14.81 -0.99 24.54
C THR A 110 -13.49 -1.64 24.14
N GLY A 111 -13.35 -2.97 24.23
CA GLY A 111 -12.14 -3.68 23.82
C GLY A 111 -11.96 -3.77 22.29
N LEU A 112 -13.08 -3.90 21.57
CA LEU A 112 -13.07 -3.90 20.11
C LEU A 112 -12.77 -2.50 19.56
N LEU A 113 -13.35 -1.46 20.14
CA LEU A 113 -13.07 -0.06 19.77
C LEU A 113 -11.64 0.35 20.10
N ALA A 114 -11.11 -0.02 21.27
CA ALA A 114 -9.74 0.30 21.65
C ALA A 114 -8.70 -0.38 20.74
N SER A 115 -8.89 -1.66 20.42
CA SER A 115 -7.97 -2.40 19.53
C SER A 115 -8.04 -1.92 18.08
N THR A 116 -9.23 -1.61 17.56
CA THR A 116 -9.39 -1.07 16.20
C THR A 116 -8.90 0.37 16.08
N GLY A 117 -9.06 1.20 17.13
CA GLY A 117 -8.47 2.53 17.21
C GLY A 117 -6.95 2.49 17.12
N HIS A 118 -6.30 1.65 17.94
CA HIS A 118 -4.85 1.53 17.96
C HIS A 118 -4.24 1.10 16.61
N ILE A 119 -4.88 0.16 15.90
CA ILE A 119 -4.42 -0.29 14.58
C ILE A 119 -4.62 0.80 13.51
N SER A 120 -5.73 1.54 13.60
CA SER A 120 -6.00 2.67 12.70
C SER A 120 -4.97 3.78 12.87
N ASP A 121 -4.63 4.13 14.11
CA ASP A 121 -3.62 5.15 14.44
C ASP A 121 -2.24 4.73 13.92
N LEU A 122 -1.83 3.47 14.14
CA LEU A 122 -0.55 2.95 13.63
C LEU A 122 -0.45 3.07 12.10
N HIS A 123 -1.53 2.78 11.39
CA HIS A 123 -1.56 2.91 9.94
C HIS A 123 -1.54 4.39 9.49
N ALA A 124 -2.20 5.28 10.24
CA ALA A 124 -2.22 6.71 9.97
C ALA A 124 -0.83 7.33 10.14
N ASP A 125 -0.13 6.97 11.22
CA ASP A 125 1.23 7.42 11.49
C ASP A 125 2.20 6.98 10.40
N ARG A 126 2.12 5.71 9.97
CA ARG A 126 2.96 5.20 8.87
C ARG A 126 2.66 5.92 7.55
N PHE A 127 1.39 6.22 7.28
CA PHE A 127 1.02 6.99 6.09
C PHE A 127 1.56 8.42 6.15
N ALA A 128 1.44 9.09 7.30
CA ALA A 128 1.98 10.43 7.50
C ALA A 128 3.51 10.46 7.33
N GLN A 129 4.21 9.49 7.92
CA GLN A 129 5.66 9.34 7.74
C GLN A 129 6.05 9.16 6.27
N GLN A 130 5.31 8.31 5.54
CA GLN A 130 5.56 8.08 4.11
C GLN A 130 5.32 9.35 3.27
N MET A 131 4.28 10.13 3.58
CA MET A 131 4.01 11.40 2.91
C MET A 131 5.10 12.44 3.19
N ASN A 132 5.63 12.51 4.41
CA ASN A 132 6.77 13.37 4.74
C ASN A 132 8.04 12.97 3.97
N GLN A 133 8.30 11.67 3.83
CA GLN A 133 9.39 11.17 3.00
C GLN A 133 9.20 11.54 1.53
N LEU A 134 7.97 11.45 1.02
CA LEU A 134 7.66 11.83 -0.36
C LEU A 134 8.00 13.30 -0.65
N VAL A 135 7.70 14.21 0.28
CA VAL A 135 8.05 15.63 0.16
C VAL A 135 9.57 15.80 0.01
N LEU A 136 10.36 15.20 0.90
CA LEU A 136 11.83 15.33 0.89
C LEU A 136 12.46 14.79 -0.40
N VAL A 137 11.98 13.64 -0.89
CA VAL A 137 12.52 13.05 -2.12
C VAL A 137 12.08 13.87 -3.34
N LEU A 138 10.87 14.42 -3.36
CA LEU A 138 10.41 15.32 -4.42
C LEU A 138 11.23 16.60 -4.50
N GLU A 139 11.53 17.22 -3.35
CA GLU A 139 12.39 18.40 -3.29
C GLU A 139 13.80 18.10 -3.82
N SER A 140 14.37 16.98 -3.40
CA SER A 140 15.68 16.52 -3.87
C SER A 140 15.70 16.26 -5.38
N TYR A 141 14.65 15.63 -5.91
CA TYR A 141 14.47 15.40 -7.33
C TYR A 141 14.35 16.72 -8.11
N GLN A 142 13.54 17.66 -7.65
CA GLN A 142 13.40 18.97 -8.29
C GLN A 142 14.72 19.75 -8.28
N ALA A 143 15.47 19.70 -7.18
CA ALA A 143 16.79 20.34 -7.09
C ALA A 143 17.77 19.75 -8.11
N ALA A 144 17.79 18.42 -8.26
CA ALA A 144 18.64 17.72 -9.22
C ALA A 144 18.26 18.00 -10.68
N VAL A 145 16.96 18.07 -10.99
CA VAL A 145 16.48 18.42 -12.33
C VAL A 145 16.81 19.87 -12.70
N ARG A 146 16.77 20.79 -11.73
CA ARG A 146 17.13 22.20 -11.96
C ARG A 146 18.65 22.42 -12.12
N HIS A 147 19.48 21.55 -11.54
CA HIS A 147 20.95 21.69 -11.55
C HIS A 147 21.65 20.41 -12.05
N PRO A 148 21.51 20.04 -13.33
CA PRO A 148 22.13 18.83 -13.87
C PRO A 148 23.68 18.88 -13.90
N GLY A 149 24.30 20.04 -13.63
CA GLY A 149 25.73 20.29 -13.86
C GLY A 149 26.67 20.33 -12.64
N ASN A 150 26.19 20.16 -11.40
CA ASN A 150 27.05 20.36 -10.21
C ASN A 150 27.74 19.09 -9.66
N VAL A 151 27.56 17.92 -10.29
CA VAL A 151 28.14 16.65 -9.79
C VAL A 151 29.39 16.21 -10.56
N THR A 152 29.72 16.85 -11.68
CA THR A 152 30.87 16.47 -12.55
C THR A 152 32.11 17.33 -12.41
N ASN A 153 32.21 18.24 -11.42
CA ASN A 153 33.38 19.09 -11.27
C ASN A 153 34.00 19.00 -9.86
N ARG A 154 34.68 17.89 -9.59
CA ARG A 154 35.83 17.84 -8.69
C ARG A 154 36.91 17.00 -9.38
N SER A 155 37.80 17.71 -10.08
CA SER A 155 39.13 17.24 -10.47
C SER A 155 39.98 16.93 -9.25
#